data_AF-A0A7S3E5E4-F1
#
_entry.id   AF-A0A7S3E5E4-F1
#
_cell.length_a   1.000
_cell.length_b   1.000
_cell.length_c   1.000
_cell.angle_alpha   90.00
_cell.angle_beta   90.00
_cell.angle_gamma   90.00
#
_symmetry.space_group_name_H-M   'P 1'
#
loop_
_entity.id
_entity.type
_entity.pdbx_description
1 polymer ?
#
loop_
_entity_poly.entity_id
_entity_poly.type
_entity_poly.pdbx_seq_one_letter_code
_entity_poly.pdbx_strand_id
1 'polypeptide(L)'
;MEETRESRMNSVVEMAISSTLESCSNENFLACFAEFQSEEDKKALLNLRELFLQLLASSIKHDVSLISEELKIPQKLAELDRSTRSSVVVGLPAEDPKLVMANLRCALKRQARDKLLEMKAANDARLAASRGRYNMAKQKVGLPALY
;
A
#
# COMPACT_ATOMS: atom_id res chain seq x y z
N MET A 1 -6.36 -14.69 -20.76
CA MET A 1 -5.46 -13.92 -19.86
C MET A 1 -5.60 -14.55 -18.49
N GLU A 2 -4.56 -15.12 -17.89
CA GLU A 2 -4.66 -15.66 -16.52
C GLU A 2 -4.71 -14.50 -15.52
N GLU A 3 -5.74 -14.45 -14.69
CA GLU A 3 -5.84 -13.47 -13.60
C GLU A 3 -4.72 -13.69 -12.58
N THR A 4 -3.91 -12.66 -12.34
CA THR A 4 -2.88 -12.68 -11.28
C THR A 4 -3.55 -12.63 -9.91
N ARG A 5 -2.84 -13.09 -8.86
CA ARG A 5 -3.32 -12.93 -7.48
C ARG A 5 -3.50 -11.45 -7.11
N GLU A 6 -2.65 -10.57 -7.65
CA GLU A 6 -2.78 -9.12 -7.49
C GLU A 6 -4.11 -8.60 -8.07
N SER A 7 -4.46 -9.00 -9.30
CA SER A 7 -5.73 -8.60 -9.93
C SER A 7 -6.95 -9.05 -9.10
N ARG A 8 -6.90 -10.27 -8.55
CA ARG A 8 -7.97 -10.80 -7.68
C ARG A 8 -8.05 -10.06 -6.36
N MET A 9 -6.91 -9.74 -5.74
CA MET A 9 -6.89 -8.93 -4.51
C MET A 9 -7.53 -7.57 -4.74
N ASN A 10 -7.14 -6.88 -5.82
CA ASN A 10 -7.72 -5.58 -6.17
C ASN A 10 -9.23 -5.68 -6.42
N SER A 11 -9.69 -6.73 -7.11
CA SER A 11 -11.12 -6.98 -7.31
C SER A 11 -11.88 -7.18 -5.99
N VAL A 12 -11.31 -7.94 -5.04
CA VAL A 12 -11.93 -8.14 -3.71
C VAL A 12 -12.02 -6.83 -2.93
N VAL A 13 -10.99 -5.98 -3.01
CA VAL A 13 -11.02 -4.64 -2.38
C VAL A 13 -12.13 -3.78 -2.99
N GLU A 14 -12.22 -3.73 -4.32
CA GLU A 14 -13.28 -2.98 -5.02
C GLU A 14 -14.68 -3.49 -4.67
N MET A 15 -14.87 -4.81 -4.57
CA MET A 15 -16.14 -5.40 -4.12
C MET A 15 -16.46 -5.02 -2.68
N ALA A 16 -15.49 -5.06 -1.77
CA ALA A 16 -15.69 -4.71 -0.37
C ALA A 16 -16.05 -3.22 -0.20
N ILE A 17 -15.39 -2.33 -0.94
CA ILE A 17 -15.72 -0.90 -0.98
C ILE A 17 -17.15 -0.74 -1.50
N SER A 18 -17.48 -1.32 -2.65
CA SER A 18 -18.81 -1.18 -3.26
C SER A 18 -19.92 -1.67 -2.32
N SER A 19 -19.76 -2.86 -1.74
CA SER A 19 -20.70 -3.44 -0.78
C SER A 19 -20.88 -2.57 0.48
N THR A 20 -19.80 -1.95 0.96
CA THR A 20 -19.86 -1.04 2.11
C THR A 20 -20.63 0.23 1.78
N LEU A 21 -20.39 0.82 0.60
CA LEU A 21 -21.06 2.06 0.19
C LEU A 21 -22.55 1.83 -0.12
N GLU A 22 -22.91 0.67 -0.66
CA GLU A 22 -24.30 0.27 -0.90
C GLU A 22 -25.13 0.18 0.39
N SER A 23 -24.50 -0.16 1.52
CA SER A 23 -25.19 -0.24 2.82
C SER A 23 -25.74 1.13 3.30
N CYS A 24 -25.18 2.23 2.81
CA CYS A 24 -25.60 3.58 3.15
C CYS A 24 -26.66 4.07 2.15
N SER A 25 -27.86 3.47 2.10
CA SER A 25 -28.91 3.89 1.17
C SER A 25 -29.35 5.36 1.38
N ASN A 26 -29.89 5.99 0.33
CA ASN A 26 -30.43 7.36 0.43
C ASN A 26 -31.51 7.47 1.51
N GLU A 27 -32.37 6.45 1.61
CA GLU A 27 -33.47 6.42 2.58
C GLU A 27 -32.95 6.33 4.02
N ASN A 28 -31.98 5.43 4.28
CA ASN A 28 -31.37 5.29 5.60
C ASN A 28 -30.64 6.57 6.01
N PHE A 29 -29.94 7.20 5.07
CA PHE A 29 -29.24 8.46 5.33
C PHE A 29 -30.22 9.59 5.65
N LEU A 30 -31.25 9.80 4.82
CA LEU A 30 -32.25 10.85 5.04
C LEU A 30 -33.07 10.61 6.31
N ALA A 31 -33.33 9.35 6.68
CA ALA A 31 -34.01 9.01 7.93
C ALA A 31 -33.23 9.50 9.16
N CYS A 32 -31.89 9.56 9.12
CA CYS A 32 -31.07 10.14 10.17
C CYS A 32 -31.18 11.66 10.29
N PHE A 33 -31.70 12.33 9.25
CA PHE A 33 -31.88 13.78 9.16
C PHE A 33 -33.35 14.17 9.00
N ALA A 34 -34.25 13.43 9.66
CA ALA A 34 -35.72 13.60 9.53
C ALA A 34 -36.23 15.00 9.91
N GLU A 35 -35.45 15.82 10.59
CA GLU A 35 -35.80 17.21 10.93
C GLU A 35 -35.76 18.14 9.69
N PHE A 36 -35.02 17.76 8.65
CA PHE A 36 -34.87 18.53 7.41
C PHE A 36 -35.93 18.12 6.38
N GLN A 37 -37.09 18.75 6.46
CA GLN A 37 -38.25 18.42 5.63
C GLN A 37 -38.29 19.16 4.27
N SER A 38 -37.52 20.24 4.12
CA SER A 38 -37.44 20.99 2.87
C SER A 38 -36.81 20.14 1.76
N GLU A 39 -37.35 20.23 0.55
CA GLU A 39 -36.77 19.58 -0.63
C GLU A 39 -35.37 20.11 -0.97
N GLU A 40 -35.09 21.38 -0.67
CA GLU A 40 -33.75 21.96 -0.84
C GLU A 40 -32.74 21.33 0.13
N ASP A 41 -33.13 21.13 1.39
CA ASP A 41 -32.27 20.52 2.41
C ASP A 41 -32.01 19.05 2.11
N LYS A 42 -33.03 18.29 1.72
CA LYS A 42 -32.87 16.88 1.30
C LYS A 42 -31.91 16.76 0.13
N LYS A 43 -32.00 17.65 -0.87
CA LYS A 43 -31.09 17.65 -2.01
C LYS A 43 -29.65 17.99 -1.59
N ALA A 44 -29.47 18.97 -0.71
CA ALA A 44 -28.15 19.31 -0.16
C ALA A 44 -27.55 18.14 0.63
N LEU A 45 -28.35 17.46 1.45
CA LEU A 45 -27.96 16.28 2.22
C LEU A 45 -27.56 15.11 1.31
N LEU A 46 -28.31 14.84 0.24
CA LEU A 46 -27.96 13.80 -0.72
C LEU A 46 -26.67 14.12 -1.48
N ASN A 47 -26.44 15.38 -1.86
CA ASN A 47 -25.18 15.82 -2.45
C ASN A 47 -24.01 15.65 -1.47
N LEU A 48 -24.20 16.00 -0.20
CA LEU A 48 -23.19 15.82 0.84
C LEU A 48 -22.86 14.33 1.04
N ARG A 49 -23.88 13.46 1.05
CA ARG A 49 -23.71 12.01 1.10
C ARG A 49 -22.89 11.51 -0.09
N GLU A 50 -23.21 11.93 -1.31
CA GLU A 50 -22.48 11.51 -2.51
C GLU A 50 -21.00 11.91 -2.43
N LEU A 51 -20.71 13.16 -2.07
CA LEU A 51 -19.34 13.65 -1.88
C LEU A 51 -18.61 12.86 -0.78
N PHE A 52 -19.28 12.56 0.33
CA PHE A 52 -18.72 11.76 1.42
C PHE A 52 -18.38 10.34 0.94
N LEU A 53 -19.28 9.67 0.24
CA LEU A 53 -19.06 8.31 -0.26
C LEU A 53 -17.93 8.26 -1.29
N GLN A 54 -17.85 9.26 -2.18
CA GLN A 54 -16.74 9.39 -3.14
C GLN A 54 -15.40 9.58 -2.41
N LEU A 55 -15.35 10.50 -1.44
CA LEU A 55 -14.15 10.75 -0.64
C LEU A 55 -13.72 9.51 0.15
N LEU A 56 -14.67 8.82 0.78
CA LEU A 56 -14.42 7.60 1.53
C LEU A 56 -13.85 6.50 0.63
N ALA A 57 -14.45 6.28 -0.55
CA ALA A 57 -13.95 5.31 -1.52
C ALA A 57 -12.52 5.63 -1.97
N SER A 58 -12.25 6.89 -2.31
CA SER A 58 -10.91 7.35 -2.70
C SER A 58 -9.89 7.21 -1.57
N SER A 59 -10.27 7.54 -0.33
CA SER A 59 -9.40 7.39 0.84
C SER A 59 -9.03 5.94 1.09
N ILE A 60 -10.02 5.03 1.09
CA ILE A 60 -9.76 3.60 1.29
C ILE A 60 -8.83 3.05 0.20
N LYS A 61 -9.07 3.40 -1.07
CA LYS A 61 -8.19 2.97 -2.18
C LYS A 61 -6.77 3.49 -2.01
N HIS A 62 -6.63 4.75 -1.58
CA HIS A 62 -5.32 5.35 -1.32
C HIS A 62 -4.59 4.62 -0.19
N ASP A 63 -5.25 4.39 0.94
CA ASP A 63 -4.68 3.71 2.10
C ASP A 63 -4.28 2.26 1.76
N VAL A 64 -5.13 1.53 1.04
CA VAL A 64 -4.81 0.18 0.55
C VAL A 64 -3.59 0.19 -0.37
N SER A 65 -3.47 1.20 -1.26
CA SER A 65 -2.30 1.36 -2.12
C SER A 65 -1.03 1.61 -1.32
N LEU A 66 -1.07 2.51 -0.34
CA LEU A 66 0.07 2.81 0.53
C LEU A 66 0.53 1.56 1.30
N ILE A 67 -0.40 0.85 1.93
CA ILE A 67 -0.10 -0.40 2.66
C ILE A 67 0.48 -1.45 1.70
N SER A 68 -0.07 -1.56 0.49
CA SER A 68 0.41 -2.53 -0.51
C SER A 68 1.84 -2.23 -0.96
N GLU A 69 2.17 -0.96 -1.15
CA GLU A 69 3.52 -0.50 -1.49
C GLU A 69 4.50 -0.71 -0.31
N GLU A 70 4.13 -0.28 0.90
CA GLU A 70 4.96 -0.42 2.11
C GLU A 70 5.31 -1.89 2.38
N LEU A 71 4.33 -2.78 2.27
CA LEU A 71 4.50 -4.20 2.55
C LEU A 71 5.00 -5.00 1.34
N LYS A 72 5.20 -4.35 0.19
CA LYS A 72 5.63 -4.98 -1.07
C LYS A 72 4.72 -6.15 -1.48
N ILE A 73 3.40 -5.98 -1.30
CA ILE A 73 2.41 -7.03 -1.57
C ILE A 73 2.41 -7.44 -3.05
N PRO A 74 2.41 -6.51 -4.04
CA PRO A 74 2.45 -6.88 -5.45
C PRO A 74 3.65 -7.77 -5.81
N GLN A 75 4.85 -7.44 -5.31
CA GLN A 75 6.04 -8.25 -5.57
C GLN A 75 5.91 -9.66 -4.97
N LYS A 76 5.40 -9.78 -3.73
CA LYS A 76 5.20 -11.07 -3.08
C LYS A 76 4.14 -11.93 -3.78
N LEU A 77 3.04 -11.33 -4.24
CA LEU A 77 2.02 -12.05 -5.00
C LEU A 77 2.55 -12.51 -6.36
N ALA A 78 3.34 -11.69 -7.04
CA ALA A 78 4.00 -12.06 -8.29
C ALA A 78 5.06 -13.17 -8.09
N GLU A 79 5.80 -13.15 -6.98
CA GLU A 79 6.69 -14.26 -6.58
C GLU A 79 5.92 -15.56 -6.33
N LEU A 80 4.78 -15.48 -5.63
CA LEU A 80 3.92 -16.63 -5.37
C LEU A 80 3.30 -17.19 -6.65
N ASP A 81 2.82 -16.34 -7.56
CA ASP A 81 2.30 -16.72 -8.87
C ASP A 81 3.38 -17.45 -9.69
N ARG A 82 4.60 -16.91 -9.71
CA ARG A 82 5.75 -17.58 -10.35
C ARG A 82 6.07 -18.93 -9.72
N SER A 83 6.15 -19.01 -8.39
CA SER A 83 6.44 -20.25 -7.66
C SER A 83 5.36 -21.32 -7.87
N THR A 84 4.10 -20.92 -8.00
CA THR A 84 2.99 -21.86 -8.25
C THR A 84 3.06 -22.41 -9.67
N ARG A 85 3.39 -21.57 -10.67
CA ARG A 85 3.52 -21.97 -12.07
C ARG A 85 4.80 -22.76 -12.36
N SER A 86 5.86 -22.56 -11.58
CA SER A 86 7.17 -23.17 -11.85
C SER A 86 7.31 -24.62 -11.36
N SER A 87 6.26 -25.26 -10.83
CA SER A 87 6.26 -26.63 -10.26
C SER A 87 7.38 -26.92 -9.24
N VAL A 88 8.09 -25.89 -8.77
CA VAL A 88 8.99 -25.95 -7.62
C VAL A 88 8.10 -25.86 -6.40
N VAL A 89 7.50 -27.00 -6.07
CA VAL A 89 6.81 -27.20 -4.80
C VAL A 89 7.88 -27.11 -3.72
N VAL A 90 8.08 -25.91 -3.17
CA VAL A 90 8.78 -25.74 -1.88
C VAL A 90 7.84 -26.25 -0.81
N GLY A 91 7.75 -27.58 -0.71
CA GLY A 91 6.77 -28.24 0.13
C GLY A 91 6.49 -29.67 -0.28
N LEU A 92 7.51 -30.53 -0.33
CA LEU A 92 7.52 -31.93 0.15
C LEU A 92 8.91 -32.55 -0.17
N PRO A 93 9.43 -33.45 0.69
CA PRO A 93 10.85 -33.79 0.76
C PRO A 93 11.22 -34.85 -0.30
N ALA A 94 11.55 -34.40 -1.51
CA ALA A 94 12.20 -35.26 -2.50
C ALA A 94 13.48 -34.63 -3.09
N GLU A 95 13.76 -33.35 -2.81
CA GLU A 95 15.01 -32.72 -3.19
C GLU A 95 16.07 -32.89 -2.09
N ASP A 96 17.31 -33.16 -2.52
CA ASP A 96 18.50 -33.24 -1.67
C ASP A 96 18.47 -32.13 -0.61
N PRO A 97 18.48 -32.45 0.70
CA PRO A 97 18.47 -31.46 1.78
C PRO A 97 19.53 -30.37 1.62
N LYS A 98 20.66 -30.67 0.96
CA LYS A 98 21.71 -29.69 0.64
C LYS A 98 21.24 -28.65 -0.37
N LEU A 99 20.45 -29.03 -1.37
CA LEU A 99 19.90 -28.13 -2.38
C LEU A 99 18.85 -27.19 -1.75
N VAL A 100 17.97 -27.73 -0.91
CA VAL A 100 16.97 -26.92 -0.16
C VAL A 100 17.67 -25.91 0.74
N MET A 101 18.68 -26.33 1.50
CA MET A 101 19.45 -25.43 2.37
C MET A 101 20.26 -24.39 1.59
N ALA A 102 20.80 -24.74 0.42
CA ALA A 102 21.50 -23.79 -0.46
C ALA A 102 20.53 -22.74 -1.02
N ASN A 103 19.37 -23.17 -1.50
CA ASN A 103 18.32 -22.27 -2.01
C ASN A 103 17.79 -21.35 -0.91
N LEU A 104 17.51 -21.89 0.28
CA LEU A 104 17.09 -21.11 1.45
C LEU A 104 18.16 -20.10 1.86
N ARG A 105 19.42 -20.50 1.92
CA ARG A 105 20.55 -19.60 2.21
C ARG A 105 20.66 -18.48 1.18
N CYS A 106 20.49 -18.79 -0.10
CA CYS A 106 20.50 -17.79 -1.17
C CYS A 106 19.30 -16.83 -1.07
N ALA A 107 18.12 -17.31 -0.70
CA ALA A 107 16.94 -16.47 -0.45
C ALA A 107 17.16 -15.53 0.74
N LEU A 108 17.63 -16.06 1.87
CA LEU A 108 17.96 -15.26 3.06
C LEU A 108 19.04 -14.20 2.78
N LYS A 109 20.07 -14.53 1.99
CA LYS A 109 21.09 -13.57 1.57
C LYS A 109 20.51 -12.45 0.70
N ARG A 110 19.60 -12.77 -0.23
CA ARG A 110 18.90 -11.76 -1.04
C ARG A 110 18.04 -10.86 -0.16
N GLN A 111 17.24 -11.43 0.73
CA GLN A 111 16.43 -10.68 1.68
C GLN A 111 17.26 -9.76 2.57
N ALA A 112 18.38 -10.25 3.12
CA ALA A 112 19.29 -9.45 3.93
C ALA A 112 19.92 -8.31 3.14
N ARG A 113 20.35 -8.56 1.89
CA ARG A 113 20.88 -7.53 1.00
C ARG A 113 19.84 -6.45 0.72
N ASP A 114 18.62 -6.84 0.38
CA ASP A 114 17.57 -5.89 0.02
C ASP A 114 17.19 -5.02 1.23
N LYS A 115 17.15 -5.59 2.44
CA LYS A 115 16.99 -4.84 3.70
C LYS A 115 18.16 -3.88 3.97
N LEU A 116 19.40 -4.29 3.68
CA LEU A 116 20.56 -3.40 3.81
C LEU A 116 20.50 -2.23 2.81
N LEU A 117 20.00 -2.47 1.60
CA LEU A 117 19.81 -1.41 0.60
C LEU A 117 18.74 -0.40 1.03
N GLU A 118 17.64 -0.87 1.61
CA GLU A 118 16.61 -0.01 2.22
C GLU A 118 17.19 0.84 3.35
N MET A 119 17.93 0.22 4.28
CA MET A 119 18.58 0.93 5.37
C MET A 119 19.61 1.95 4.88
N LYS A 120 20.37 1.61 3.83
CA LYS A 120 21.32 2.52 3.20
C LYS A 120 20.60 3.73 2.59
N ALA A 121 19.54 3.51 1.81
CA ALA A 121 18.77 4.59 1.21
C ALA A 121 18.18 5.53 2.27
N ALA A 122 17.64 4.97 3.35
CA ALA A 122 17.13 5.75 4.49
C ALA A 122 18.24 6.57 5.17
N ASN A 123 19.44 6.01 5.32
CA ASN A 123 20.58 6.71 5.91
C ASN A 123 21.12 7.82 4.99
N ASP A 124 21.26 7.55 3.69
CA ASP A 124 21.70 8.51 2.70
C ASP A 124 20.75 9.73 2.67
N ALA A 125 19.43 9.49 2.75
CA ALA A 125 18.43 10.55 2.88
C ALA A 125 18.60 11.37 4.17
N ARG A 126 18.83 10.71 5.32
CA ARG A 126 19.07 11.39 6.61
C ARG A 126 20.36 12.22 6.60
N LEU A 127 21.42 11.72 5.97
CA LEU A 127 22.69 12.43 5.80
C LEU A 127 22.51 13.65 4.92
N ALA A 128 21.85 13.51 3.76
CA ALA A 128 21.54 14.63 2.87
C ALA A 128 20.72 15.73 3.57
N ALA A 129 19.68 15.35 4.33
CA ALA A 129 18.87 16.29 5.10
C ALA A 129 19.67 17.01 6.20
N SER A 130 20.61 16.32 6.85
CA SER A 130 21.46 16.91 7.89
C SER A 130 22.52 17.84 7.28
N ARG A 131 23.13 17.45 6.16
CA ARG A 131 24.04 18.30 5.37
C ARG A 131 23.34 19.56 4.88
N GLY A 132 22.12 19.45 4.36
CA GLY A 132 21.31 20.60 3.95
C GLY A 132 21.06 21.59 5.10
N ARG A 133 20.63 21.09 6.26
CA ARG A 133 20.42 21.92 7.47
C ARG A 133 21.69 22.60 7.94
N TYR A 134 22.81 21.87 7.95
CA TYR A 134 24.11 22.42 8.36
C TYR A 134 24.61 23.49 7.37
N ASN A 135 24.45 23.26 6.07
CA ASN A 135 24.83 24.25 5.05
C ASN A 135 23.97 25.51 5.14
N MET A 136 22.68 25.40 5.42
CA MET A 136 21.82 26.56 5.70
C MET A 136 22.26 27.33 6.95
N ALA A 137 22.64 26.62 8.02
CA ALA A 137 23.17 27.26 9.23
C ALA A 137 24.51 27.96 8.96
N LYS A 138 25.41 27.32 8.21
CA LYS A 138 26.70 27.88 7.83
C LYS A 138 26.59 29.11 6.93
N GLN A 139 25.67 29.11 5.97
CA GLN A 139 25.42 30.26 5.11
C GLN A 139 24.97 31.48 5.93
N LYS A 140 24.18 31.29 6.99
CA LYS A 140 23.80 32.37 7.92
C LYS A 140 24.98 32.96 8.70
N VAL A 141 26.05 32.19 8.91
CA VAL A 141 27.25 32.63 9.64
C VAL A 141 28.47 32.87 8.73
N GLY A 142 28.29 32.90 7.40
CA GLY A 142 29.36 33.20 6.44
C GLY A 142 30.43 32.10 6.27
N LEU A 143 30.16 30.85 6.68
CA LEU A 143 31.10 29.74 6.59
C LEU A 143 30.84 28.84 5.36
N PRO A 144 31.88 28.21 4.77
CA PRO A 144 31.74 27.37 3.58
C PRO A 144 31.10 26.00 3.89
N ALA A 145 30.30 25.49 2.94
CA ALA A 145 29.58 24.21 3.02
C ALA A 145 30.50 23.00 3.25
N LEU A 146 29.98 21.94 3.90
CA LEU A 146 30.69 20.65 4.00
C LEU A 146 30.22 19.68 2.91
N TYR A 147 31.18 19.00 2.29
CA TYR A 147 30.98 18.00 1.23
C TYR A 147 30.53 16.62 1.77
#